data_AF-A0A4Z1JXC7-F1
#
_entry.id   AF-A0A4Z1JXC7-F1
#
_cell.length_a   1.000
_cell.length_b   1.000
_cell.length_c   1.000
_cell.angle_alpha   90.00
_cell.angle_beta   90.00
_cell.angle_gamma   90.00
#
_symmetry.space_group_name_H-M   'P 1'
#
loop_
_entity.id
_entity.type
_entity.pdbx_description
1 polymer ?
#
loop_
_entity_poly.entity_id
_entity_poly.type
_entity_poly.pdbx_seq_one_letter_code
_entity_poly.pdbx_strand_id
1 'polypeptide(L)'
;MSLMVTDDSKIFDQRRENDIEDLALVTPSTEFDIGRIPVMKFLVSRGVDLNQMGESRYMGPGYPIVHAVMARAVERVRWLLDRGANPELRDSYGNAVSYVEVMGSEEMRNVVAEGVRAGK
;
A
#
# COMPACT_ATOMS: atom_id res chain seq x y z
N MET A 1 -47.63 22.83 -46.76
CA MET A 1 -46.20 22.99 -46.41
C MET A 1 -45.89 22.01 -45.29
N SER A 2 -44.98 21.08 -45.57
CA SER A 2 -44.43 20.13 -44.62
C SER A 2 -43.37 20.84 -43.77
N LEU A 3 -43.38 20.64 -42.45
CA LEU A 3 -42.15 20.48 -41.69
C LEU A 3 -42.44 19.72 -40.39
N MET A 4 -42.10 18.44 -40.36
CA MET A 4 -41.75 17.76 -39.12
C MET A 4 -40.46 18.41 -38.61
N VAL A 5 -40.49 18.98 -37.41
CA VAL A 5 -39.27 19.24 -36.63
C VAL A 5 -39.46 18.50 -35.32
N THR A 6 -38.71 17.42 -35.19
CA THR A 6 -38.66 16.57 -34.00
C THR A 6 -38.17 17.36 -32.80
N ASP A 7 -38.82 17.07 -31.69
CA ASP A 7 -38.55 17.48 -30.32
C ASP A 7 -37.05 17.41 -29.94
N ASP A 8 -36.41 18.56 -29.75
CA ASP A 8 -35.00 18.71 -29.36
C ASP A 8 -34.75 18.47 -27.85
N SER A 9 -35.73 17.93 -27.12
CA SER A 9 -35.63 17.70 -25.66
C SER A 9 -34.67 16.58 -25.21
N LYS A 10 -33.73 16.11 -26.06
CA LYS A 10 -32.87 14.94 -25.71
C LYS A 10 -31.38 15.01 -26.11
N ILE A 11 -30.82 16.14 -26.51
CA ILE A 11 -29.41 16.18 -26.99
C ILE A 11 -28.39 16.69 -25.97
N PHE A 12 -28.79 17.26 -24.83
CA PHE A 12 -27.83 17.84 -23.87
C PHE A 12 -27.87 17.27 -22.44
N ASP A 13 -28.28 16.01 -22.29
CA ASP A 13 -28.28 15.39 -20.96
C ASP A 13 -27.92 13.90 -20.99
N GLN A 14 -26.65 13.59 -21.25
CA GLN A 14 -25.96 12.44 -20.64
C GLN A 14 -24.48 12.44 -21.06
N ARG A 15 -23.56 12.30 -20.09
CA ARG A 15 -22.10 12.06 -20.23
C ARG A 15 -21.34 13.33 -20.62
N ARG A 16 -20.51 13.92 -19.75
CA ARG A 16 -19.28 13.32 -19.18
C ARG A 16 -18.90 13.95 -17.84
N GLU A 17 -19.53 13.51 -16.76
CA GLU A 17 -19.06 13.83 -15.40
C GLU A 17 -18.34 12.63 -14.73
N ASN A 18 -18.31 11.45 -15.40
CA ASN A 18 -17.69 10.23 -14.85
C ASN A 18 -16.51 9.67 -15.68
N ASP A 19 -15.97 10.42 -16.65
CA ASP A 19 -14.85 9.93 -17.48
C ASP A 19 -13.47 9.99 -16.75
N ILE A 20 -13.47 10.20 -15.42
CA ILE A 20 -12.28 10.12 -14.56
C ILE A 20 -12.32 8.90 -13.62
N GLU A 21 -13.46 8.18 -13.53
CA GLU A 21 -13.60 7.01 -12.65
C GLU A 21 -12.93 5.74 -13.20
N ASP A 22 -12.56 5.72 -14.49
CA ASP A 22 -12.02 4.53 -15.17
C ASP A 22 -10.48 4.55 -15.34
N LEU A 23 -9.80 5.55 -14.77
CA LEU A 23 -8.40 5.36 -14.41
C LEU A 23 -8.41 4.53 -13.13
N ALA A 24 -8.22 3.21 -13.26
CA ALA A 24 -8.11 2.26 -12.16
C ALA A 24 -6.95 2.61 -11.21
N LEU A 25 -7.09 3.69 -10.44
CA LEU A 25 -6.29 4.01 -9.29
C LEU A 25 -6.56 2.87 -8.31
N VAL A 26 -5.55 2.04 -8.10
CA VAL A 26 -5.53 1.08 -7.00
C VAL A 26 -5.89 1.86 -5.73
N THR A 27 -7.10 1.65 -5.22
CA THR A 27 -7.51 2.25 -3.95
C THR A 27 -6.83 1.46 -2.84
N PRO A 28 -5.92 2.06 -2.05
CA PRO A 28 -5.37 1.39 -0.89
C PRO A 28 -6.51 1.09 0.08
N SER A 29 -6.70 -0.18 0.42
CA SER A 29 -7.72 -0.65 1.34
C SER A 29 -7.19 -1.86 2.10
N THR A 30 -7.81 -2.16 3.25
CA THR A 30 -7.48 -3.36 4.02
C THR A 30 -7.60 -4.63 3.17
N GLU A 31 -8.63 -4.73 2.34
CA GLU A 31 -8.81 -5.88 1.43
C GLU A 31 -7.71 -5.95 0.36
N PHE A 32 -7.35 -4.80 -0.23
CA PHE A 32 -6.24 -4.73 -1.17
C PHE A 32 -4.93 -5.18 -0.53
N ASP A 33 -4.65 -4.76 0.70
CA ASP A 33 -3.43 -5.13 1.44
C ASP A 33 -3.39 -6.61 1.77
N ILE A 34 -4.49 -7.16 2.30
CA ILE A 34 -4.63 -8.60 2.60
C ILE A 34 -4.43 -9.42 1.32
N GLY A 35 -4.94 -8.95 0.18
CA GLY A 35 -4.76 -9.58 -1.13
C GLY A 35 -3.30 -9.73 -1.57
N ARG A 36 -2.36 -8.98 -0.98
CA ARG A 36 -0.91 -9.11 -1.27
C ARG A 36 -0.20 -10.16 -0.42
N ILE A 37 -0.78 -10.54 0.72
CA ILE A 37 -0.19 -11.51 1.64
C ILE A 37 0.07 -12.88 0.97
N PRO A 38 -0.79 -13.45 0.11
CA PRO A 38 -0.50 -14.70 -0.60
C PRO A 38 0.79 -14.64 -1.44
N VAL A 39 1.05 -13.50 -2.10
CA VAL A 39 2.28 -13.29 -2.87
C VAL A 39 3.48 -13.21 -1.92
N MET A 40 3.36 -12.48 -0.81
CA MET A 40 4.42 -12.39 0.21
C MET A 40 4.76 -13.77 0.80
N LYS A 41 3.73 -14.59 1.10
CA LYS A 41 3.89 -15.98 1.54
C LYS A 41 4.65 -16.81 0.50
N PHE A 42 4.28 -16.70 -0.78
CA PHE A 42 4.97 -17.40 -1.85
C PHE A 42 6.44 -17.01 -1.91
N LEU A 43 6.77 -15.71 -1.85
CA LEU A 43 8.16 -15.24 -1.88
C LEU A 43 8.98 -15.76 -0.70
N VAL A 44 8.44 -15.69 0.52
CA VAL A 44 9.10 -16.25 1.70
C VAL A 44 9.31 -17.76 1.58
N SER A 45 8.37 -18.50 0.97
CA SER A 45 8.53 -19.94 0.72
C SER A 45 9.70 -20.28 -0.24
N ARG A 46 10.20 -19.28 -0.97
CA ARG A 46 11.38 -19.40 -1.84
C ARG A 46 12.69 -19.05 -1.13
N GLY A 47 12.65 -18.80 0.18
CA GLY A 47 13.84 -18.49 0.98
C GLY A 47 14.20 -17.01 1.03
N VAL A 48 13.25 -16.10 0.75
CA VAL A 48 13.47 -14.66 0.95
C VAL A 48 13.65 -14.36 2.43
N ASP A 49 14.76 -13.71 2.77
CA ASP A 49 15.01 -13.15 4.10
C ASP A 49 14.26 -11.82 4.26
N LEU A 50 13.39 -11.72 5.27
CA LEU A 50 12.61 -10.52 5.56
C LEU A 50 13.44 -9.36 6.14
N ASN A 51 14.67 -9.64 6.55
CA ASN A 51 15.63 -8.68 7.09
C ASN A 51 16.74 -8.33 6.08
N GLN A 52 16.65 -8.85 4.86
CA GLN A 52 17.57 -8.48 3.80
C GLN A 52 17.15 -7.14 3.17
N MET A 53 18.12 -6.24 3.06
CA MET A 53 17.94 -4.96 2.37
C MET A 53 17.81 -5.20 0.86
N GLY A 54 16.70 -4.75 0.29
CA GLY A 54 16.48 -4.80 -1.15
C GLY A 54 17.17 -3.62 -1.84
N GLU A 55 17.79 -3.86 -2.99
CA GLU A 55 18.37 -2.83 -3.84
C GLU A 55 17.57 -2.69 -5.14
N SER A 56 17.36 -1.46 -5.58
CA SER A 56 16.70 -1.14 -6.85
C SER A 56 17.46 -0.04 -7.56
N ARG A 57 17.49 -0.10 -8.89
CA ARG A 57 18.06 1.00 -9.69
C ARG A 57 17.24 2.30 -9.63
N TYR A 58 15.97 2.22 -9.18
CA TYR A 58 15.03 3.34 -9.19
C TYR A 58 14.59 3.77 -7.79
N MET A 59 14.93 3.01 -6.76
CA MET A 59 14.57 3.31 -5.38
C MET A 59 15.81 3.14 -4.50
N GLY A 60 15.92 3.98 -3.47
CA GLY A 60 16.92 3.77 -2.43
C GLY A 60 16.78 2.39 -1.80
N PRO A 61 17.88 1.84 -1.26
CA PRO A 61 17.84 0.54 -0.64
C PRO A 61 16.91 0.58 0.57
N GLY A 62 16.18 -0.51 0.83
CA GLY A 62 15.17 -0.52 1.87
C GLY A 62 14.80 -1.92 2.32
N TYR A 63 14.25 -2.03 3.53
CA TYR A 63 13.79 -3.30 4.09
C TYR A 63 12.32 -3.53 3.75
N PRO A 64 11.87 -4.79 3.58
CA PRO A 64 10.47 -5.11 3.27
C PRO A 64 9.45 -4.42 4.19
N ILE A 65 9.77 -4.34 5.49
CA ILE A 65 8.91 -3.68 6.48
C ILE A 65 8.86 -2.15 6.34
N VAL A 66 9.97 -1.50 5.94
CA VAL A 66 10.00 -0.06 5.65
C VAL A 66 9.08 0.25 4.48
N HIS A 67 9.14 -0.53 3.40
CA HIS A 67 8.26 -0.34 2.24
C HIS A 67 6.77 -0.59 2.57
N ALA A 68 6.47 -1.51 3.50
CA ALA A 68 5.10 -1.72 3.97
C ALA A 68 4.57 -0.52 4.77
N VAL A 69 5.39 0.08 5.63
CA VAL A 69 5.04 1.32 6.34
C VAL A 69 4.84 2.48 5.38
N MET A 70 5.75 2.67 4.41
CA MET A 70 5.64 3.74 3.39
C MET A 70 4.36 3.60 2.55
N ALA A 71 3.96 2.36 2.25
CA ALA A 71 2.72 2.05 1.56
C ALA A 71 1.47 2.19 2.46
N ARG A 72 1.62 2.51 3.75
CA ARG A 72 0.55 2.55 4.77
C ARG A 72 -0.21 1.24 4.92
N ALA A 73 0.44 0.11 4.60
CA ALA A 73 -0.21 -1.20 4.53
C ALA A 73 -0.13 -1.96 5.85
N VAL A 74 -1.05 -1.65 6.79
CA VAL A 74 -1.01 -2.15 8.18
C VAL A 74 -0.96 -3.69 8.24
N GLU A 75 -1.82 -4.36 7.48
CA GLU A 75 -1.90 -5.83 7.50
C GLU A 75 -0.63 -6.51 6.97
N ARG A 76 0.05 -5.86 6.01
CA ARG A 76 1.36 -6.33 5.54
C ARG A 76 2.43 -6.15 6.61
N VAL A 77 2.39 -5.06 7.38
CA VAL A 77 3.31 -4.82 8.49
C VAL A 77 3.11 -5.84 9.59
N ARG A 78 1.86 -6.09 10.04
CA ARG A 78 1.54 -7.16 10.99
C ARG A 78 2.10 -8.50 10.54
N TRP A 79 1.81 -8.88 9.30
CA TRP A 79 2.25 -10.17 8.75
C TRP A 79 3.77 -10.34 8.73
N LEU A 80 4.52 -9.26 8.43
CA LEU A 80 5.98 -9.24 8.42
C LEU A 80 6.55 -9.37 9.84
N LEU A 81 6.00 -8.62 10.81
CA LEU A 81 6.41 -8.67 12.21
C LEU A 81 6.19 -10.06 12.81
N ASP A 82 5.04 -10.68 12.54
CA ASP A 82 4.72 -12.05 12.97
C ASP A 82 5.72 -13.10 12.47
N ARG A 83 6.56 -12.75 11.48
CA ARG A 83 7.59 -13.61 10.88
C ARG A 83 9.01 -13.17 11.20
N GLY A 84 9.18 -12.29 12.19
CA GLY A 84 10.49 -11.85 12.65
C GLY A 84 11.16 -10.80 11.76
N ALA A 85 10.39 -10.08 10.93
CA ALA A 85 10.92 -8.86 10.31
C ALA A 85 11.25 -7.85 11.43
N ASN A 86 12.48 -7.32 11.41
CA ASN A 86 12.97 -6.39 12.41
C ASN A 86 12.63 -4.94 12.00
N PRO A 87 11.72 -4.25 12.71
CA PRO A 87 11.33 -2.88 12.39
C PRO A 87 12.42 -1.84 12.68
N GLU A 88 13.47 -2.20 13.43
CA GLU A 88 14.55 -1.30 13.83
C GLU A 88 15.70 -1.25 12.82
N LEU A 89 15.72 -2.15 11.82
CA LEU A 89 16.71 -2.14 10.75
C LEU A 89 16.64 -0.85 9.93
N ARG A 90 17.78 -0.18 9.81
CA ARG A 90 17.89 1.18 9.31
C ARG A 90 18.58 1.22 7.95
N ASP A 91 17.95 1.91 7.01
CA ASP A 91 18.53 2.31 5.73
C ASP A 91 19.08 3.75 5.79
N SER A 92 19.48 4.29 4.63
CA SER A 92 20.02 5.65 4.52
C SER A 92 19.02 6.76 4.93
N TYR A 93 17.72 6.45 4.95
CA TYR A 93 16.63 7.38 5.24
C TYR A 93 15.98 7.13 6.60
N GLY A 94 15.98 5.90 7.12
CA GLY A 94 15.39 5.57 8.42
C GLY A 94 15.08 4.09 8.59
N ASN A 95 14.25 3.78 9.57
CA ASN A 95 13.71 2.44 9.82
C ASN A 95 12.18 2.51 9.98
N ALA A 96 11.52 1.36 10.11
CA ALA A 96 10.06 1.36 10.21
C ALA A 96 9.55 2.19 11.40
N VAL A 97 10.28 2.19 12.53
CA VAL A 97 9.96 3.00 13.72
C VAL A 97 9.97 4.49 13.40
N SER A 98 11.03 5.02 12.78
CA SER A 98 11.09 6.45 12.42
C SER A 98 10.04 6.83 11.38
N TYR A 99 9.73 5.94 10.44
CA TYR A 99 8.70 6.22 9.43
C TYR A 99 7.28 6.31 10.04
N VAL A 100 6.93 5.46 11.00
CA VAL A 100 5.58 5.53 11.62
C VAL A 100 5.41 6.78 12.48
N GLU A 101 6.48 7.35 13.03
CA GLU A 101 6.43 8.63 13.76
C GLU A 101 6.04 9.77 12.81
N VAL A 102 6.71 9.86 11.66
CA VAL A 102 6.53 10.97 10.69
C VAL A 102 5.22 10.85 9.90
N MET A 103 4.84 9.63 9.47
CA MET A 103 3.75 9.45 8.49
C MET A 103 2.76 8.33 8.82
N GLY A 104 2.93 7.62 9.95
CA GLY A 104 2.07 6.51 10.35
C GLY A 104 0.74 6.95 10.95
N SER A 105 -0.31 6.16 10.72
CA SER A 105 -1.55 6.24 11.51
C SER A 105 -1.29 5.79 12.95
N GLU A 106 -2.20 6.12 13.87
CA GLU A 106 -2.15 5.61 15.24
C GLU A 106 -2.10 4.09 15.28
N GLU A 107 -2.93 3.42 14.47
CA GLU A 107 -2.91 1.97 14.34
C GLU A 107 -1.53 1.45 13.91
N MET A 108 -0.95 2.03 12.85
CA MET A 108 0.36 1.60 12.35
C MET A 108 1.45 1.77 13.42
N ARG A 109 1.42 2.87 14.18
CA ARG A 109 2.36 3.10 15.30
C ARG A 109 2.22 2.03 16.36
N ASN A 110 0.99 1.67 16.73
CA ASN A 110 0.73 0.63 17.73
C ASN A 110 1.27 -0.72 17.26
N VAL A 111 1.01 -1.10 16.00
CA VAL A 111 1.51 -2.34 15.39
C VAL A 111 3.04 -2.41 15.42
N VAL A 112 3.71 -1.36 14.96
CA VAL A 112 5.18 -1.36 14.95
C VAL A 112 5.75 -1.36 16.36
N ALA A 113 5.14 -0.62 17.30
CA ALA A 113 5.56 -0.62 18.70
C ALA A 113 5.38 -2.00 19.37
N GLU A 114 4.32 -2.74 19.04
CA GLU A 114 4.14 -4.14 19.47
C GLU A 114 5.25 -5.03 18.91
N GLY A 115 5.57 -4.90 17.62
CA GLY A 115 6.66 -5.62 16.98
C GLY A 115 8.03 -5.38 17.63
N VAL A 116 8.34 -4.12 17.96
CA VAL A 116 9.59 -3.76 18.68
C VAL A 116 9.64 -4.42 20.07
N ARG A 117 8.52 -4.47 20.80
CA ARG A 117 8.46 -5.11 22.11
C ARG A 117 8.59 -6.64 22.03
N ALA A 118 8.05 -7.25 20.97
CA ALA A 118 8.08 -8.69 20.77
C ALA A 118 9.44 -9.21 20.29
N GLY A 119 10.26 -8.36 19.65
CA GLY A 119 11.60 -8.70 19.17
C GLY A 119 12.74 -8.56 20.20
N LYS A 120 12.43 -8.18 21.45
CA LYS A 120 13.36 -8.10 22.58
C LYS A 120 13.17 -9.29 23.52
#